data_AF-F8B2P1-F1
#
_entry.id   AF-F8B2P1-F1
#
_cell.length_a   1.000
_cell.length_b   1.000
_cell.length_c   1.000
_cell.angle_alpha   90.00
_cell.angle_beta   90.00
_cell.angle_gamma   90.00
#
_symmetry.space_group_name_H-M   'P 1'
#
loop_
_entity.id
_entity.type
_entity.pdbx_description
1 polymer ?
#
loop_
_entity_poly.entity_id
_entity_poly.type
_entity_poly.pdbx_seq_one_letter_code
_entity_poly.pdbx_strand_id
1 'polypeptide(L)'
;MGSPLGPLLLAGDDVGLRAIHMGEPTAGSRWPDAIEPDPASLRDVIEQLEAYFIGDLLTFDVPLHPVGTPFQRAVWEAVAAIPYGATSSYAEIAKAVGRPSAFRAVGLANGRNPIPIIIPCHRVIGSSGSLTGYAGGIGRKRHLLDLERRTLGRGYQADLGLATLDSGDLDSAELGPRRSASEESIMAVPSPRTAT
;
A
#
# COMPACT_ATOMS: atom_id res chain seq x y z
N MET A 1 0.63 -12.80 -5.20
CA MET A 1 1.52 -11.89 -5.95
C MET A 1 2.52 -11.22 -5.01
N GLY A 2 3.66 -10.75 -5.50
CA GLY A 2 4.58 -9.89 -4.73
C GLY A 2 4.08 -8.45 -4.69
N SER A 3 4.44 -7.69 -3.65
CA SER A 3 4.15 -6.25 -3.59
C SER A 3 5.14 -5.51 -2.67
N PRO A 4 5.22 -4.16 -2.75
CA PRO A 4 5.97 -3.35 -1.79
C PRO A 4 5.52 -3.49 -0.33
N LEU A 5 4.35 -4.08 -0.07
CA LEU A 5 3.81 -4.35 1.27
C LEU A 5 4.13 -5.78 1.78
N GLY A 6 4.87 -6.56 0.99
CA GLY A 6 5.05 -8.00 1.15
C GLY A 6 4.09 -8.82 0.26
N PRO A 7 4.06 -10.16 0.42
CA PRO A 7 3.19 -11.02 -0.36
C PRO A 7 1.71 -10.67 -0.16
N LEU A 8 0.96 -10.62 -1.26
CA LEU A 8 -0.50 -10.49 -1.24
C LEU A 8 -1.13 -11.80 -1.72
N LEU A 9 -2.07 -12.31 -0.95
CA LEU A 9 -2.96 -13.39 -1.33
C LEU A 9 -4.32 -12.80 -1.70
N LEU A 10 -4.87 -13.27 -2.80
CA LEU A 10 -6.15 -12.82 -3.31
C LEU A 10 -7.10 -14.03 -3.36
N ALA A 11 -8.36 -13.80 -3.02
CA ALA A 11 -9.42 -14.79 -3.16
C ALA A 11 -10.67 -14.12 -3.73
N GLY A 12 -11.30 -14.76 -4.69
CA GLY A 12 -12.53 -14.31 -5.33
C GLY A 12 -13.47 -15.47 -5.58
N ASP A 13 -14.65 -15.14 -6.07
CA ASP A 13 -15.63 -16.09 -6.59
C ASP A 13 -16.08 -15.65 -8.00
N ASP A 14 -17.09 -16.33 -8.51
CA ASP A 14 -17.78 -16.05 -9.77
C ASP A 14 -18.47 -14.68 -9.83
N VAL A 15 -18.61 -13.98 -8.71
CA VAL A 15 -19.15 -12.60 -8.65
C VAL A 15 -18.01 -11.59 -8.66
N GLY A 16 -16.91 -11.84 -7.96
CA GLY A 16 -15.74 -10.97 -7.97
C GLY A 16 -14.78 -11.19 -6.81
N LEU A 17 -13.89 -10.22 -6.59
CA LEU A 17 -12.89 -10.28 -5.54
C LEU A 17 -13.54 -10.24 -4.16
N ARG A 18 -13.22 -11.23 -3.31
CA ARG A 18 -13.78 -11.37 -1.96
C ARG A 18 -12.82 -10.92 -0.87
N ALA A 19 -11.52 -11.19 -1.04
CA ALA A 19 -10.53 -10.90 -0.01
C ALA A 19 -9.14 -10.62 -0.59
N ILE A 20 -8.42 -9.71 0.07
CA ILE A 20 -6.97 -9.54 -0.05
C ILE A 20 -6.37 -9.72 1.33
N HIS A 21 -5.42 -10.64 1.46
CA HIS A 21 -4.66 -10.86 2.68
C HIS A 21 -3.20 -10.45 2.49
N MET A 22 -2.63 -9.74 3.46
CA MET A 22 -1.23 -9.32 3.47
C MET A 22 -0.41 -10.32 4.30
N GLY A 23 0.50 -11.05 3.65
CA GLY A 23 1.24 -12.15 4.26
C GLY A 23 0.41 -13.42 4.41
N GLU A 24 0.93 -14.38 5.19
CA GLU A 24 0.27 -15.66 5.43
C GLU A 24 -0.97 -15.50 6.32
N PRO A 25 -2.13 -16.10 5.96
CA PRO A 25 -3.30 -16.10 6.82
C PRO A 25 -3.01 -16.91 8.09
N THR A 26 -3.39 -16.36 9.24
CA THR A 26 -3.28 -17.04 10.53
C THR A 26 -4.65 -17.49 11.00
N ALA A 27 -4.69 -18.33 12.04
CA ALA A 27 -5.95 -18.70 12.68
C ALA A 27 -6.71 -17.44 13.14
N GLY A 28 -7.89 -17.20 12.56
CA GLY A 28 -8.69 -16.00 12.80
C GLY A 28 -8.58 -14.90 11.74
N SER A 29 -7.69 -15.05 10.75
CA SER A 29 -7.75 -14.26 9.51
C SER A 29 -9.10 -14.47 8.83
N ARG A 30 -9.71 -13.39 8.33
CA ARG A 30 -10.97 -13.45 7.55
C ARG A 30 -10.64 -13.89 6.12
N TRP A 31 -10.24 -15.14 6.00
CA TRP A 31 -9.85 -15.78 4.75
C TRP A 31 -10.88 -16.88 4.43
N PRO A 32 -11.28 -17.08 3.16
CA PRO A 32 -12.22 -18.15 2.82
C PRO A 32 -11.67 -19.54 3.20
N ASP A 33 -12.53 -20.40 3.73
CA ASP A 33 -12.16 -21.75 4.20
C ASP A 33 -11.84 -22.72 3.05
N ALA A 34 -12.50 -22.55 1.90
CA ALA A 34 -12.30 -23.37 0.71
C ALA A 34 -11.74 -22.51 -0.42
N ILE A 35 -10.52 -22.82 -0.86
CA ILE A 35 -9.83 -22.10 -1.93
C ILE A 35 -9.23 -23.11 -2.89
N GLU A 36 -9.57 -22.95 -4.16
CA GLU A 36 -8.95 -23.67 -5.26
C GLU A 36 -7.93 -22.73 -5.93
N PRO A 37 -6.67 -23.17 -6.15
CA PRO A 37 -5.69 -22.34 -6.83
C PRO A 37 -6.08 -22.09 -8.29
N ASP A 38 -6.53 -20.87 -8.57
CA ASP A 38 -6.77 -20.40 -9.94
C ASP A 38 -6.29 -18.95 -10.11
N PRO A 39 -5.01 -18.74 -10.44
CA PRO A 39 -4.49 -17.40 -10.67
C PRO A 39 -5.10 -16.69 -11.89
N ALA A 40 -5.69 -17.43 -12.84
CA ALA A 40 -6.17 -16.86 -14.09
C ALA A 40 -7.46 -16.05 -13.89
N SER A 41 -8.34 -16.49 -12.98
CA SER A 41 -9.60 -15.78 -12.67
C SER A 41 -9.42 -14.43 -11.98
N LEU A 42 -8.24 -14.13 -11.44
CA LEU A 42 -7.93 -12.85 -10.78
C LEU A 42 -6.87 -12.03 -11.52
N ARG A 43 -6.60 -12.34 -12.79
CA ARG A 43 -5.58 -11.66 -13.60
C ARG A 43 -5.78 -10.14 -13.62
N ASP A 44 -6.98 -9.68 -13.92
CA ASP A 44 -7.29 -8.24 -13.99
C ASP A 44 -7.04 -7.53 -12.66
N VAL A 45 -7.34 -8.20 -11.54
CA VAL A 45 -7.07 -7.66 -10.19
C VAL A 45 -5.56 -7.54 -9.95
N ILE A 46 -4.79 -8.56 -10.35
CA ILE A 46 -3.33 -8.56 -10.21
C ILE A 46 -2.72 -7.42 -11.02
N GLU A 47 -3.10 -7.30 -12.30
CA GLU A 47 -2.58 -6.27 -13.21
C GLU A 47 -2.89 -4.86 -12.68
N GLN A 48 -4.11 -4.62 -12.18
CA GLN A 48 -4.46 -3.32 -11.61
C GLN A 48 -3.75 -3.02 -10.29
N LEU A 49 -3.52 -4.03 -9.45
CA LEU A 49 -2.72 -3.86 -8.22
C LEU A 49 -1.26 -3.52 -8.55
N GLU A 50 -0.68 -4.17 -9.57
CA GLU A 50 0.67 -3.86 -10.05
C GLU A 50 0.75 -2.41 -10.56
N ALA A 51 -0.19 -1.99 -11.40
CA ALA A 51 -0.29 -0.61 -11.89
C ALA A 51 -0.48 0.40 -10.73
N TYR A 52 -1.29 0.06 -9.73
CA TYR A 52 -1.49 0.89 -8.54
C TYR A 52 -0.18 1.10 -7.76
N PHE A 53 0.60 0.04 -7.54
CA PHE A 53 1.83 0.12 -6.75
C PHE A 53 2.94 0.90 -7.43
N ILE A 54 2.98 0.95 -8.76
CA ILE A 54 3.93 1.77 -9.52
C ILE A 54 3.44 3.22 -9.71
N GLY A 55 2.14 3.46 -9.52
CA GLY A 55 1.52 4.78 -9.58
C GLY A 55 0.82 5.10 -10.90
N ASP A 56 0.61 4.11 -11.75
CA ASP A 56 -0.02 4.26 -13.07
C ASP A 56 -1.55 4.08 -13.04
N LEU A 57 -2.10 3.63 -11.90
CA LEU A 57 -3.54 3.45 -11.70
C LEU A 57 -4.03 4.21 -10.47
N LEU A 58 -5.05 5.05 -10.67
CA LEU A 58 -5.68 5.86 -9.62
C LEU A 58 -7.04 5.31 -9.17
N THR A 59 -7.73 4.56 -10.04
CA THR A 59 -9.07 4.00 -9.78
C THR A 59 -9.09 2.54 -10.21
N PHE A 60 -9.56 1.67 -9.32
CA PHE A 60 -9.76 0.26 -9.64
C PHE A 60 -11.09 0.07 -10.37
N ASP A 61 -11.07 -0.75 -11.41
CA ASP A 61 -12.25 -1.18 -12.16
C ASP A 61 -12.27 -2.72 -12.19
N VAL A 62 -12.67 -3.30 -11.06
CA VAL A 62 -12.78 -4.75 -10.89
C VAL A 62 -14.03 -5.07 -10.07
N PRO A 63 -14.73 -6.18 -10.36
CA PRO A 63 -15.90 -6.56 -9.58
C PRO A 63 -15.51 -6.96 -8.15
N LEU A 64 -16.23 -6.41 -7.17
CA LEU A 64 -16.00 -6.66 -5.75
C LEU A 64 -17.20 -7.38 -5.13
N HIS A 65 -16.92 -8.38 -4.29
CA HIS A 65 -17.93 -9.12 -3.54
C HIS A 65 -17.54 -9.29 -2.06
N PRO A 66 -17.44 -8.19 -1.29
CA PRO A 66 -17.07 -8.27 0.12
C PRO A 66 -18.20 -8.84 0.99
N VAL A 67 -17.88 -9.84 1.81
CA VAL A 67 -18.85 -10.47 2.73
C VAL A 67 -18.77 -9.85 4.13
N GLY A 68 -19.89 -9.32 4.61
CA GLY A 68 -20.02 -8.72 5.94
C GLY A 68 -21.47 -8.40 6.29
N THR A 69 -21.70 -7.85 7.47
CA THR A 69 -23.04 -7.37 7.88
C THR A 69 -23.50 -6.19 7.01
N PRO A 70 -24.81 -5.88 6.96
CA PRO A 70 -25.30 -4.72 6.23
C PRO A 70 -24.59 -3.40 6.62
N PHE A 71 -24.32 -3.22 7.92
CA PHE A 71 -23.59 -2.05 8.40
C PHE A 71 -22.13 -2.03 7.93
N GLN A 72 -21.46 -3.18 7.91
CA GLN A 72 -20.09 -3.26 7.39
C GLN A 72 -20.02 -2.92 5.91
N ARG A 73 -20.93 -3.48 5.10
CA ARG A 73 -20.98 -3.19 3.66
C ARG A 73 -21.23 -1.72 3.37
N ALA A 74 -22.16 -1.09 4.08
CA ALA A 74 -22.40 0.36 3.96
C ALA A 74 -21.17 1.20 4.33
N VAL A 75 -20.41 0.80 5.36
CA VAL A 75 -19.15 1.47 5.72
C VAL A 75 -18.10 1.28 4.63
N TRP A 76 -17.94 0.06 4.09
CA TRP A 76 -16.96 -0.21 3.06
C TRP A 76 -17.27 0.52 1.75
N GLU A 77 -18.54 0.63 1.38
CA GLU A 77 -19.00 1.44 0.24
C GLU A 77 -18.67 2.92 0.44
N ALA A 78 -18.96 3.49 1.61
CA ALA A 78 -18.60 4.88 1.92
C ALA A 78 -17.07 5.10 1.92
N VAL A 79 -16.28 4.10 2.33
CA VAL A 79 -14.81 4.15 2.29
C VAL A 79 -14.29 4.02 0.85
N ALA A 80 -14.90 3.19 0.01
CA ALA A 80 -14.56 3.05 -1.41
C ALA A 80 -14.77 4.36 -2.19
N ALA A 81 -15.69 5.21 -1.75
CA ALA A 81 -15.93 6.52 -2.34
C ALA A 81 -14.84 7.58 -2.02
N ILE A 82 -13.88 7.30 -1.12
CA ILE A 82 -12.81 8.25 -0.81
C ILE A 82 -11.82 8.31 -2.00
N PRO A 83 -11.61 9.47 -2.64
CA PRO A 83 -10.71 9.59 -3.80
C PRO A 83 -9.26 9.21 -3.50
N TYR A 84 -8.51 8.85 -4.54
CA TYR A 84 -7.07 8.62 -4.47
C TYR A 84 -6.33 9.86 -3.93
N GLY A 85 -5.45 9.67 -2.95
CA GLY A 85 -4.68 10.73 -2.30
C GLY A 85 -5.46 11.56 -1.29
N ALA A 86 -6.77 11.38 -1.17
CA ALA A 86 -7.60 12.03 -0.16
C ALA A 86 -7.72 11.18 1.11
N THR A 87 -8.10 11.81 2.21
CA THR A 87 -8.40 11.14 3.47
C THR A 87 -9.76 11.56 4.00
N SER A 88 -10.36 10.72 4.84
CA SER A 88 -11.57 11.03 5.58
C SER A 88 -11.42 10.57 7.03
N SER A 89 -12.20 11.16 7.92
CA SER A 89 -12.25 10.79 9.32
C SER A 89 -13.34 9.74 9.60
N TYR A 90 -13.16 8.97 10.68
CA TYR A 90 -14.19 8.05 11.16
C TYR A 90 -15.55 8.74 11.40
N ALA A 91 -15.54 10.01 11.80
CA ALA A 91 -16.75 10.79 12.04
C ALA A 91 -17.45 11.19 10.72
N GLU A 92 -16.70 11.50 9.67
CA GLU A 92 -17.27 11.80 8.35
C GLU A 92 -17.88 10.55 7.72
N ILE A 93 -17.20 9.40 7.79
CA ILE A 93 -17.78 8.13 7.34
C ILE A 93 -19.04 7.78 8.15
N ALA A 94 -19.04 8.01 9.46
CA ALA A 94 -20.22 7.81 10.30
C ALA A 94 -21.41 8.69 9.87
N LYS A 95 -21.16 9.94 9.47
CA LYS A 95 -22.18 10.83 8.89
C LYS A 95 -22.65 10.32 7.53
N ALA A 96 -21.73 9.92 6.66
CA ALA A 96 -22.05 9.43 5.31
C ALA A 96 -22.97 8.19 5.33
N VAL A 97 -22.79 7.29 6.31
CA VAL A 97 -23.65 6.10 6.48
C VAL A 97 -24.92 6.37 7.30
N GLY A 98 -25.26 7.64 7.56
CA GLY A 98 -26.47 8.03 8.29
C GLY A 98 -26.45 7.71 9.79
N ARG A 99 -25.26 7.50 10.39
CA ARG A 99 -25.11 7.19 11.82
C ARG A 99 -24.03 8.05 12.49
N PRO A 100 -24.22 9.37 12.64
CA PRO A 100 -23.17 10.31 13.05
C PRO A 100 -22.47 9.97 14.38
N SER A 101 -23.16 9.32 15.33
CA SER A 101 -22.61 8.91 16.62
C SER A 101 -21.82 7.59 16.59
N ALA A 102 -21.84 6.86 15.47
CA ALA A 102 -21.31 5.50 15.36
C ALA A 102 -19.82 5.42 14.96
N PHE A 103 -19.02 6.48 15.17
CA PHE A 103 -17.62 6.55 14.73
C PHE A 103 -16.74 5.39 15.25
N ARG A 104 -16.96 4.90 16.48
CA ARG A 104 -16.25 3.71 17.00
C ARG A 104 -16.63 2.44 16.25
N ALA A 105 -17.93 2.26 15.96
CA ALA A 105 -18.42 1.11 15.20
C ALA A 105 -17.93 1.15 13.74
N VAL A 106 -17.85 2.35 13.15
CA VAL A 106 -17.19 2.56 11.85
C VAL A 106 -15.73 2.15 11.91
N GLY A 107 -14.98 2.53 12.95
CA GLY A 107 -13.59 2.09 13.11
C GLY A 107 -13.43 0.56 13.14
N LEU A 108 -14.31 -0.14 13.85
CA LEU A 108 -14.34 -1.60 13.87
C LEU A 108 -14.72 -2.21 12.52
N ALA A 109 -15.67 -1.61 11.80
CA ALA A 109 -16.06 -2.05 10.45
C ALA A 109 -14.93 -1.82 9.43
N ASN A 110 -14.26 -0.66 9.49
CA ASN A 110 -13.10 -0.31 8.66
C ASN A 110 -11.94 -1.29 8.90
N GLY A 111 -11.67 -1.64 10.16
CA GLY A 111 -10.65 -2.64 10.52
C GLY A 111 -10.99 -4.08 10.09
N ARG A 112 -12.26 -4.34 9.73
CA ARG A 112 -12.73 -5.64 9.23
C ARG A 112 -12.89 -5.68 7.71
N ASN A 113 -12.39 -4.66 7.00
CA ASN A 113 -12.39 -4.63 5.55
C ASN A 113 -11.67 -5.88 4.98
N PRO A 114 -12.36 -6.73 4.20
CA PRO A 114 -11.77 -7.93 3.64
C PRO A 114 -10.88 -7.65 2.41
N ILE A 115 -11.04 -6.49 1.76
CA ILE A 115 -10.36 -6.14 0.50
C ILE A 115 -9.57 -4.83 0.69
N PRO A 116 -8.51 -4.81 1.52
CA PRO A 116 -7.66 -3.63 1.67
C PRO A 116 -7.02 -3.20 0.33
N ILE A 117 -6.49 -1.97 0.29
CA ILE A 117 -5.96 -1.31 -0.92
C ILE A 117 -7.08 -0.87 -1.87
N ILE A 118 -7.88 -1.82 -2.36
CA ILE A 118 -8.98 -1.54 -3.30
C ILE A 118 -10.15 -0.87 -2.58
N ILE A 119 -10.58 -1.42 -1.44
CA ILE A 119 -11.40 -0.68 -0.47
C ILE A 119 -10.41 0.05 0.44
N PRO A 120 -10.25 1.39 0.33
CA PRO A 120 -9.08 2.09 0.81
C PRO A 120 -9.18 2.45 2.29
N CYS A 121 -9.26 1.43 3.15
CA CYS A 121 -9.36 1.61 4.61
C CYS A 121 -8.16 2.34 5.23
N HIS A 122 -7.03 2.44 4.51
CA HIS A 122 -5.87 3.25 4.87
C HIS A 122 -6.11 4.76 4.74
N ARG A 123 -7.10 5.20 3.94
CA ARG A 123 -7.51 6.61 3.78
C ARG A 123 -8.37 7.12 4.94
N VAL A 124 -8.85 6.24 5.82
CA VAL A 124 -9.62 6.63 7.02
C VAL A 124 -8.69 6.87 8.21
N ILE A 125 -8.72 8.07 8.80
CA ILE A 125 -7.81 8.50 9.88
C ILE A 125 -8.57 9.11 11.07
N GLY A 126 -7.89 9.29 12.21
CA GLY A 126 -8.47 10.03 13.33
C GLY A 126 -8.64 11.51 12.97
N SER A 127 -9.65 12.18 13.56
CA SER A 127 -9.91 13.61 13.28
C SER A 127 -8.75 14.55 13.67
N SER A 128 -7.82 14.08 14.50
CA SER A 128 -6.57 14.80 14.83
C SER A 128 -5.46 14.63 13.78
N GLY A 129 -5.72 13.91 12.68
CA GLY A 129 -4.71 13.53 11.69
C GLY A 129 -3.89 12.28 12.07
N SER A 130 -4.15 11.69 13.24
CA SER A 130 -3.42 10.53 13.73
C SER A 130 -3.68 9.27 12.89
N LEU A 131 -2.60 8.60 12.49
CA LEU A 131 -2.64 7.26 11.91
C LEU A 131 -2.83 6.23 13.03
N THR A 132 -4.08 5.92 13.33
CA THR A 132 -4.47 4.83 14.23
C THR A 132 -5.10 3.68 13.45
N GLY A 133 -5.08 2.49 14.06
CA GLY A 133 -5.91 1.34 13.68
C GLY A 133 -5.78 0.94 12.21
N TYR A 134 -4.90 -0.03 11.92
CA TYR A 134 -4.83 -0.65 10.60
C TYR A 134 -4.52 -2.14 10.76
N ALA A 135 -5.39 -3.00 10.21
CA ALA A 135 -5.24 -4.45 10.31
C ALA A 135 -3.91 -4.94 9.72
N GLY A 136 -3.43 -4.31 8.64
CA GLY A 136 -2.12 -4.59 8.05
C GLY A 136 -0.93 -3.92 8.75
N GLY A 137 -1.12 -3.26 9.90
CA GLY A 137 -0.07 -2.52 10.62
C GLY A 137 0.19 -1.10 10.10
N ILE A 138 0.57 -0.19 11.01
CA ILE A 138 0.72 1.26 10.72
C ILE A 138 1.77 1.53 9.63
N GLY A 139 2.83 0.72 9.53
CA GLY A 139 3.85 0.87 8.48
C GLY A 139 3.25 0.77 7.07
N ARG A 140 2.38 -0.21 6.82
CA ARG A 140 1.72 -0.38 5.52
C ARG A 140 0.74 0.76 5.21
N LYS A 141 -0.02 1.20 6.21
CA LYS A 141 -0.93 2.37 6.09
C LYS A 141 -0.16 3.62 5.65
N ARG A 142 0.98 3.91 6.31
CA ARG A 142 1.84 5.03 5.96
C ARG A 142 2.40 4.89 4.55
N HIS A 143 2.92 3.72 4.20
CA HIS A 143 3.45 3.45 2.86
C HIS A 143 2.41 3.73 1.76
N LEU A 144 1.17 3.27 1.93
CA LEU A 144 0.10 3.49 0.96
C LEU A 144 -0.25 4.99 0.83
N LEU A 145 -0.40 5.70 1.95
CA LEU A 145 -0.67 7.14 1.92
C LEU A 145 0.47 7.93 1.24
N ASP A 146 1.72 7.55 1.49
CA ASP A 146 2.88 8.21 0.90
C ASP A 146 3.08 7.84 -0.58
N LEU A 147 2.69 6.64 -1.01
CA LEU A 147 2.58 6.27 -2.42
C LEU A 147 1.58 7.19 -3.13
N GLU A 148 0.36 7.29 -2.61
CA GLU A 148 -0.70 8.10 -3.25
C GLU A 148 -0.31 9.57 -3.37
N ARG A 149 0.29 10.15 -2.31
CA ARG A 149 0.78 11.53 -2.34
C ARG A 149 1.87 11.76 -3.39
N ARG A 150 2.86 10.87 -3.47
CA ARG A 150 3.95 10.98 -4.46
C ARG A 150 3.44 10.84 -5.88
N THR A 151 2.49 9.96 -6.13
CA THR A 151 1.87 9.78 -7.45
C THR A 151 1.18 11.07 -7.92
N LEU A 152 0.38 11.71 -7.05
CA LEU A 152 -0.24 13.00 -7.40
C LEU A 152 0.80 14.12 -7.60
N GLY A 153 1.88 14.13 -6.80
CA GLY A 153 2.98 15.08 -6.97
C GLY A 153 3.71 14.93 -8.31
N ARG A 154 3.92 13.68 -8.78
CA ARG A 154 4.51 13.40 -10.10
C ARG A 154 3.61 13.84 -11.25
N GLY A 155 2.31 13.57 -11.16
CA GLY A 155 1.35 14.06 -12.15
C GLY A 155 1.40 15.58 -12.29
N TYR A 156 1.42 16.30 -11.17
CA TYR A 156 1.54 17.76 -11.16
C TYR A 156 2.86 18.26 -11.77
N GLN A 157 3.99 17.61 -11.51
CA GLN A 157 5.27 17.98 -12.11
C GLN A 157 5.33 17.71 -13.63
N ALA A 158 4.76 16.59 -14.08
CA ALA A 158 4.65 16.25 -15.50
C ALA A 158 3.75 17.27 -16.23
N ASP A 159 2.60 17.62 -15.65
CA ASP A 159 1.67 18.61 -16.20
C ASP A 159 2.29 20.01 -16.31
N LEU A 160 3.19 20.36 -15.37
CA LEU A 160 3.91 21.64 -15.39
C LEU A 160 5.19 21.63 -16.25
N GLY A 161 5.57 20.50 -16.85
CA GLY A 161 6.80 20.39 -17.63
C GLY A 161 8.09 20.61 -16.83
N LEU A 162 8.03 20.49 -15.50
CA LEU A 162 9.20 20.61 -14.63
C LEU A 162 9.90 19.26 -14.57
N ALA A 163 11.05 19.14 -15.25
CA ALA A 163 11.90 17.96 -15.15
C ALA A 163 12.21 17.68 -13.67
N THR A 164 12.08 16.43 -13.24
CA THR A 164 12.43 15.99 -11.89
C THR A 164 13.89 16.32 -11.62
N LEU A 165 14.14 17.40 -10.89
CA LEU A 165 15.47 17.67 -10.34
C LEU A 165 15.68 16.63 -9.25
N ASP A 166 16.47 15.60 -9.58
CA ASP A 166 16.96 14.64 -8.60
C ASP A 166 17.78 15.40 -7.57
N SER A 167 17.38 15.33 -6.31
CA SER A 167 18.02 16.03 -5.19
C SER A 167 19.40 15.44 -4.82
N GLY A 168 20.12 14.86 -5.78
CA GLY A 168 21.41 14.20 -5.63
C GLY A 168 22.63 15.10 -5.85
N ASP A 169 22.49 16.25 -6.51
CA ASP A 169 23.65 17.09 -6.89
C ASP A 169 23.73 18.39 -6.09
N LEU A 170 24.01 18.27 -4.80
CA LEU A 170 24.67 19.34 -4.03
C LEU A 170 26.02 18.80 -3.55
N ASP A 171 26.94 18.59 -4.48
CA ASP A 171 28.33 18.32 -4.14
C ASP A 171 29.15 19.62 -4.20
N SER A 172 30.03 19.73 -3.20
CA SER A 172 31.34 20.37 -3.28
C SER A 172 31.38 21.89 -3.47
N ALA A 173 31.41 22.58 -2.31
CA ALA A 173 32.16 23.84 -2.21
C ALA A 173 33.67 23.53 -2.33
N GLU A 174 34.30 24.14 -3.33
CA GLU A 174 35.75 24.14 -3.54
C GLU A 174 36.52 24.59 -2.29
N LEU A 175 37.49 23.77 -1.86
CA LEU A 175 38.66 24.24 -1.14
C LEU A 175 39.92 23.65 -1.79
N GLY A 176 40.76 24.55 -2.28
CA GLY A 176 42.02 24.29 -2.96
C GLY A 176 43.14 23.73 -2.06
N PRO A 177 44.40 23.76 -2.55
CA PRO A 177 45.20 22.55 -2.69
C PRO A 177 46.29 22.40 -1.60
N ARG A 178 46.79 21.17 -1.38
CA ARG A 178 48.22 20.87 -1.11
C ARG A 178 48.55 19.37 -0.96
N ARG A 179 49.49 18.95 -1.81
CA ARG A 179 50.70 18.12 -1.58
C ARG A 179 50.62 16.59 -1.42
N SER A 180 51.72 16.02 -1.92
CA SER A 180 52.13 14.66 -2.25
C SER A 180 52.72 13.84 -1.09
N ALA A 181 52.58 12.51 -1.16
CA ALA A 181 53.53 11.43 -0.74
C ALA A 181 52.78 10.08 -0.88
N SER A 182 53.14 9.17 -1.78
CA SER A 182 54.11 8.06 -1.70
C SER A 182 53.56 6.75 -1.10
N GLU A 183 53.91 5.64 -1.79
CA GLU A 183 54.00 4.22 -1.36
C GLU A 183 52.68 3.44 -1.17
N GLU A 184 52.35 2.51 -2.08
CA GLU A 184 52.80 1.10 -2.12
C GLU A 184 52.58 0.32 -0.81
N SER A 185 51.55 -0.54 -0.78
CA SER A 185 51.75 -1.91 -0.30
C SER A 185 50.66 -2.88 -0.75
N ILE A 186 51.16 -4.04 -1.15
CA ILE A 186 50.53 -5.22 -1.75
C ILE A 186 50.01 -6.13 -0.62
N MET A 187 48.88 -6.83 -0.82
CA MET A 187 48.86 -8.31 -0.81
C MET A 187 47.47 -8.88 -1.06
N ALA A 188 47.37 -9.58 -2.20
CA ALA A 188 46.34 -10.54 -2.51
C ALA A 188 46.55 -11.84 -1.71
N VAL A 189 45.45 -12.43 -1.24
CA VAL A 189 45.41 -13.76 -0.63
C VAL A 189 44.88 -14.75 -1.66
N PRO A 190 45.60 -15.83 -2.01
CA PRO A 190 45.02 -16.94 -2.73
C PRO A 190 44.49 -18.03 -1.78
N SER A 191 43.33 -18.58 -2.13
CA SER A 191 42.76 -19.82 -1.58
C SER A 191 43.33 -21.06 -2.30
N PRO A 192 42.80 -22.28 -2.09
CA PRO A 192 43.17 -23.25 -1.06
C PRO A 192 43.79 -24.53 -1.67
N ARG A 193 44.30 -25.48 -0.85
CA ARG A 193 44.33 -26.92 -1.20
C ARG A 193 44.63 -27.85 0.00
N THR A 194 43.66 -28.73 0.22
CA THR A 194 43.64 -30.14 0.65
C THR A 194 44.92 -30.93 1.04
N ALA A 195 44.72 -31.70 2.12
CA ALA A 195 44.98 -33.14 2.33
C ALA A 195 46.42 -33.69 2.34
N THR A 196 46.85 -34.28 3.45
CA THR A 196 46.75 -35.73 3.77
C THR A 196 46.94 -35.92 5.27
#